data_AF-A0A4Q6BU66-F1
#
_entry.id   AF-A0A4Q6BU66-F1
#
_cell.length_a   1.000
_cell.length_b   1.000
_cell.length_c   1.000
_cell.angle_alpha   90.00
_cell.angle_beta   90.00
_cell.angle_gamma   90.00
#
_symmetry.space_group_name_H-M   'P 1'
#
loop_
_entity.id
_entity.type
_entity.pdbx_description
1 polymer ?
#
loop_
_entity_poly.entity_id
_entity_poly.type
_entity_poly.pdbx_seq_one_letter_code
_entity_poly.pdbx_strand_id
1 'polypeptide(L)'
;MPELAAAYFVGLFACLSLTILYVFLRSRRRQSTPANTLQMNLKKANLFWSDSRDSVVSWDKAANDAETKKSQKAIGLTGTMLSLLSWVGFLFLMIIMLSERFFARSRRERRLFTSELAKNPSLSSTQVLAELDRLEVRNAAPSEAFTVN
;
A
#
# COMPACT_ATOMS: atom_id res chain seq x y z
N MET A 1 18.36 4.89 37.84
CA MET A 1 19.06 5.71 36.82
C MET A 1 18.01 6.44 36.00
N PRO A 2 17.57 7.64 36.43
CA PRO A 2 16.53 8.41 35.75
C PRO A 2 16.88 8.76 34.28
N GLU A 3 18.16 8.83 33.96
CA GLU A 3 18.70 9.12 32.63
C GLU A 3 18.35 8.02 31.61
N LEU A 4 18.44 6.75 32.03
CA LEU A 4 18.07 5.60 31.19
C LEU A 4 16.57 5.57 30.91
N ALA A 5 15.75 5.90 31.91
CA ALA A 5 14.31 6.00 31.74
C ALA A 5 13.94 7.13 30.77
N ALA A 6 14.55 8.31 30.91
CA ALA A 6 14.36 9.42 29.98
C ALA A 6 14.75 9.04 28.54
N ALA A 7 15.91 8.41 28.35
CA ALA A 7 16.37 7.96 27.03
C ALA A 7 15.41 6.94 26.38
N TYR A 8 14.83 6.04 27.18
CA TYR A 8 13.83 5.09 26.71
C TYR A 8 12.54 5.78 26.24
N PHE A 9 12.02 6.73 27.04
CA PHE A 9 10.79 7.47 26.69
C PHE A 9 10.96 8.33 25.43
N VAL A 10 12.12 8.94 25.24
CA VAL A 10 12.43 9.68 24.01
C VAL A 10 12.38 8.75 22.79
N GLY A 11 13.00 7.57 22.88
CA GLY A 11 12.96 6.59 21.79
C GLY A 11 11.54 6.05 21.53
N LEU A 12 10.74 5.85 22.57
CA LEU A 12 9.34 5.45 22.45
C LEU A 12 8.52 6.54 21.72
N PHE A 13 8.67 7.80 22.11
CA PHE A 13 7.99 8.92 21.48
C PHE A 13 8.41 9.09 20.01
N ALA A 14 9.70 8.92 19.71
CA ALA A 14 10.22 8.94 18.34
C ALA A 14 9.60 7.81 17.49
N CYS A 15 9.48 6.58 18.02
CA CYS A 15 8.83 5.46 17.33
C CYS A 15 7.35 5.71 17.03
N LEU A 16 6.60 6.22 18.02
CA LEU A 16 5.18 6.52 17.85
C LEU A 16 4.99 7.63 16.81
N SER A 17 5.78 8.70 16.89
CA SER A 17 5.77 9.79 15.92
C SER A 17 6.08 9.30 14.50
N LEU A 18 7.09 8.43 14.36
CA LEU A 18 7.45 7.85 13.08
C LEU A 18 6.36 6.92 12.53
N THR A 19 5.70 6.14 13.39
CA THR A 19 4.57 5.27 12.99
C THR A 19 3.40 6.10 12.48
N ILE A 20 3.05 7.19 13.18
CA ILE A 20 2.01 8.13 12.75
C ILE A 20 2.38 8.76 11.40
N LEU A 21 3.63 9.24 11.26
CA LEU A 21 4.13 9.80 10.01
C LEU A 21 4.06 8.77 8.87
N TYR A 22 4.41 7.52 9.13
CA TYR A 22 4.39 6.45 8.14
C TYR A 22 2.97 6.14 7.65
N VAL A 23 2.00 6.05 8.57
CA VAL A 23 0.57 5.91 8.21
C VAL A 23 0.08 7.13 7.42
N PHE A 24 0.46 8.34 7.83
CA PHE A 24 0.09 9.58 7.16
C PHE A 24 0.64 9.64 5.73
N LEU A 25 1.92 9.34 5.52
CA LEU A 25 2.55 9.31 4.20
C LEU A 25 1.90 8.26 3.28
N ARG A 26 1.58 7.08 3.81
CA ARG A 26 0.87 6.03 3.06
C ARG A 26 -0.54 6.46 2.68
N SER A 27 -1.27 7.10 3.58
CA SER A 27 -2.59 7.66 3.31
C SER A 27 -2.53 8.74 2.23
N ARG A 28 -1.59 9.68 2.34
CA ARG A 28 -1.39 10.76 1.37
C ARG A 28 -1.04 10.22 -0.02
N ARG A 29 -0.25 9.15 -0.11
CA ARG A 29 0.05 8.47 -1.39
C ARG A 29 -1.23 7.95 -2.06
N ARG A 30 -2.13 7.33 -1.29
CA ARG A 30 -3.41 6.82 -1.81
C ARG A 30 -4.34 7.91 -2.29
N GLN A 31 -4.30 9.08 -1.66
CA GLN A 31 -5.11 10.24 -2.05
C GLN A 31 -4.54 11.04 -3.23
N SER A 32 -3.40 10.62 -3.81
CA SER A 32 -2.80 11.33 -4.93
C SER A 32 -3.70 11.27 -6.17
N THR A 33 -3.72 12.36 -6.96
CA THR A 33 -4.47 12.44 -8.23
C THR A 33 -4.27 11.23 -9.13
N PRO A 34 -3.04 10.75 -9.42
CA PRO A 34 -2.86 9.57 -10.26
C PRO A 34 -3.42 8.28 -9.64
N ALA A 35 -3.36 8.13 -8.31
CA ALA A 35 -3.96 6.98 -7.63
C ALA A 35 -5.48 7.00 -7.72
N ASN A 36 -6.10 8.18 -7.54
CA ASN A 36 -7.54 8.35 -7.67
C ASN A 36 -8.00 8.09 -9.12
N THR A 37 -7.32 8.67 -10.11
CA THR A 37 -7.60 8.45 -11.53
C THR A 37 -7.49 6.96 -11.90
N LEU A 38 -6.43 6.30 -11.45
CA LEU A 38 -6.23 4.86 -11.66
C LEU A 38 -7.38 4.04 -11.06
N GLN A 39 -7.72 4.27 -9.79
CA GLN A 39 -8.79 3.52 -9.12
C GLN A 39 -10.16 3.79 -9.76
N MET A 40 -10.44 5.02 -10.19
CA MET A 40 -11.67 5.34 -10.93
C MET A 40 -11.76 4.59 -12.25
N ASN A 41 -10.66 4.54 -13.01
CA ASN A 41 -10.60 3.83 -14.28
C ASN A 41 -10.71 2.30 -14.11
N LEU A 42 -10.01 1.73 -13.13
CA LEU A 42 -10.12 0.29 -12.81
C LEU A 42 -11.54 -0.07 -12.36
N LYS A 43 -12.19 0.79 -11.57
CA LYS A 43 -13.56 0.58 -11.12
C LYS A 43 -14.57 0.50 -12.27
N LYS A 44 -14.36 1.23 -13.38
CA LYS A 44 -15.20 1.11 -14.59
C LYS A 44 -15.15 -0.29 -15.21
N ALA A 45 -14.08 -1.04 -14.98
CA ALA A 45 -13.91 -2.42 -15.41
C ALA A 45 -14.20 -3.44 -14.29
N ASN A 46 -14.80 -3.03 -13.17
CA ASN A 46 -14.97 -3.85 -11.95
C ASN A 46 -13.65 -4.42 -11.40
N LEU A 47 -12.58 -3.62 -11.44
CA LEU A 47 -11.26 -3.98 -10.92
C LEU A 47 -10.77 -2.95 -9.89
N PHE A 48 -9.79 -3.32 -9.07
CA PHE A 48 -9.08 -2.43 -8.17
C PHE A 48 -7.60 -2.79 -8.09
N TRP A 49 -6.76 -1.81 -7.79
CA TRP A 49 -5.35 -2.07 -7.49
C TRP A 49 -5.17 -2.33 -5.99
N SER A 50 -4.65 -3.51 -5.66
CA SER A 50 -4.32 -3.92 -4.29
C SER A 50 -2.86 -3.58 -3.98
N ASP A 51 -2.64 -2.61 -3.08
CA ASP A 51 -1.29 -2.27 -2.62
C ASP A 51 -0.63 -3.41 -1.83
N SER A 52 -1.43 -4.30 -1.22
CA SER A 52 -0.90 -5.40 -0.40
C SER A 52 -0.45 -6.59 -1.25
N ARG A 53 -1.13 -6.82 -2.38
CA ARG A 53 -0.82 -7.91 -3.31
C ARG A 53 -0.02 -7.45 -4.53
N ASP A 54 0.17 -6.15 -4.70
CA ASP A 54 0.84 -5.55 -5.87
C ASP A 54 0.22 -6.05 -7.20
N SER A 55 -1.12 -6.16 -7.20
CA SER A 55 -1.87 -6.77 -8.29
C SER A 55 -3.23 -6.10 -8.50
N VAL A 56 -3.75 -6.23 -9.71
CA VAL A 56 -5.13 -5.86 -10.02
C VAL A 56 -6.05 -7.03 -9.64
N VAL A 57 -7.09 -6.75 -8.84
CA VAL A 57 -8.02 -7.74 -8.29
C VAL A 57 -9.45 -7.31 -8.63
N SER A 58 -10.40 -8.25 -8.65
CA SER A 58 -11.83 -7.95 -8.84
C SER A 58 -12.36 -7.01 -7.77
N TRP A 59 -13.11 -6.00 -8.19
CA TRP A 59 -13.72 -5.02 -7.29
C TRP A 59 -14.81 -5.70 -6.44
N ASP A 60 -14.48 -5.94 -5.17
CA ASP A 60 -15.45 -6.23 -4.12
C ASP A 60 -15.28 -5.18 -3.00
N LYS A 61 -16.36 -4.43 -2.76
CA LYS A 61 -16.38 -3.35 -1.76
C LYS A 61 -16.08 -3.88 -0.36
N ALA A 62 -16.64 -5.04 0.01
CA ALA A 62 -16.44 -5.63 1.33
C ALA A 62 -14.99 -6.10 1.51
N ALA A 63 -14.45 -6.80 0.50
CA ALA A 63 -13.05 -7.25 0.52
C ALA A 63 -12.04 -6.08 0.54
N ASN A 64 -12.29 -5.01 -0.23
CA ASN A 64 -11.39 -3.85 -0.31
C ASN A 64 -11.35 -3.07 1.02
N ASP A 65 -12.51 -2.82 1.64
CA ASP A 65 -12.58 -2.17 2.95
C ASP A 65 -11.92 -3.03 4.05
N ALA A 66 -12.05 -4.36 3.95
CA ALA A 66 -11.38 -5.28 4.87
C ALA A 66 -9.85 -5.28 4.67
N GLU A 67 -9.38 -5.27 3.41
CA GLU A 67 -7.95 -5.27 3.09
C GLU A 67 -7.26 -3.99 3.55
N THR A 68 -7.89 -2.84 3.32
CA THR A 68 -7.37 -1.54 3.76
C THR A 68 -7.29 -1.45 5.29
N LYS A 69 -8.33 -1.91 6.01
CA LYS A 69 -8.31 -2.01 7.48
C LYS A 69 -7.24 -2.98 7.97
N LYS A 70 -7.10 -4.15 7.33
CA LYS A 70 -6.07 -5.14 7.68
C LYS A 70 -4.67 -4.57 7.54
N SER A 71 -4.40 -3.87 6.43
CA SER A 71 -3.11 -3.22 6.18
C SER A 71 -2.80 -2.12 7.21
N GLN A 72 -3.77 -1.25 7.53
CA GLN A 72 -3.58 -0.21 8.55
C GLN A 72 -3.35 -0.81 9.95
N LYS A 73 -4.12 -1.85 10.31
CA LYS A 73 -3.94 -2.56 11.58
C LYS A 73 -2.57 -3.23 11.67
N ALA A 74 -2.10 -3.84 10.58
CA ALA A 74 -0.78 -4.45 10.54
C ALA A 74 0.33 -3.41 10.78
N ILE A 75 0.27 -2.24 10.13
CA ILE A 75 1.24 -1.16 10.35
C ILE A 75 1.19 -0.65 11.80
N GLY A 76 -0.02 -0.41 12.32
CA GLY A 76 -0.21 0.04 13.70
C GLY A 76 0.32 -0.95 14.73
N LEU A 77 0.08 -2.25 14.52
CA LEU A 77 0.58 -3.32 15.37
C LEU A 77 2.11 -3.44 15.30
N THR A 78 2.69 -3.43 14.09
CA THR A 78 4.15 -3.45 13.93
C THR A 78 4.80 -2.22 14.56
N GLY A 79 4.23 -1.03 14.38
CA GLY A 79 4.76 0.20 14.98
C GLY A 79 4.67 0.21 16.51
N THR A 80 3.59 -0.31 17.09
CA THR A 80 3.46 -0.43 18.56
C THR A 80 4.34 -1.53 19.14
N MET A 81 4.55 -2.64 18.45
CA MET A 81 5.51 -3.66 18.89
C MET A 81 6.95 -3.14 18.82
N LEU A 82 7.31 -2.44 17.76
CA LEU A 82 8.64 -1.86 17.62
C LEU A 82 8.88 -0.71 18.60
N SER A 83 7.86 0.06 19.00
CA SER A 83 8.06 1.13 19.99
C SER A 83 8.48 0.62 21.37
N LEU A 84 8.14 -0.63 21.72
CA LEU A 84 8.62 -1.30 22.94
C LEU A 84 10.13 -1.55 22.92
N LEU A 85 10.73 -1.64 21.72
CA LEU A 85 12.18 -1.78 21.53
C LEU A 85 12.89 -0.41 21.52
N SER A 86 12.16 0.70 21.71
CA SER A 86 12.69 2.07 21.76
C SER A 86 13.58 2.36 20.53
N TRP A 87 14.82 2.81 20.72
CA TRP A 87 15.75 3.17 19.65
C TRP A 87 16.03 2.07 18.62
N VAL A 88 16.05 0.80 19.04
CA VAL A 88 16.22 -0.32 18.10
C VAL A 88 15.00 -0.42 17.19
N GLY A 89 13.80 -0.31 17.77
CA GLY A 89 12.56 -0.28 16.99
C GLY A 89 12.46 0.89 16.04
N PHE A 90 12.96 2.07 16.44
CA PHE A 90 13.02 3.26 15.59
C PHE A 90 13.85 3.00 14.32
N LEU A 91 15.03 2.39 14.46
CA LEU A 91 15.89 2.05 13.33
C LEU A 91 15.20 1.07 12.38
N PHE A 92 14.53 0.03 12.92
CA PHE A 92 13.76 -0.90 12.09
C PHE A 92 12.61 -0.22 11.36
N LEU A 93 11.86 0.66 12.03
CA LEU A 93 10.78 1.43 11.40
C LEU A 93 11.30 2.32 10.28
N MET A 94 12.46 2.97 10.48
CA MET A 94 13.11 3.77 9.44
C MET A 94 13.49 2.90 8.24
N ILE A 95 14.07 1.72 8.46
CA ILE A 95 14.45 0.78 7.39
C ILE A 95 13.20 0.33 6.62
N ILE A 96 12.12 -0.04 7.30
CA ILE A 96 10.86 -0.45 6.67
C ILE A 96 10.29 0.69 5.82
N MET A 97 10.24 1.91 6.37
CA MET A 97 9.71 3.07 5.67
C MET A 97 10.56 3.43 4.43
N LEU A 98 11.88 3.38 4.55
CA LEU A 98 12.81 3.59 3.43
C LEU A 98 12.68 2.49 2.37
N SER A 99 12.59 1.24 2.80
CA SER A 99 12.38 0.08 1.94
C SER A 99 11.11 0.23 1.11
N GLU A 100 9.98 0.55 1.74
CA GLU A 100 8.73 0.76 1.02
C GLU A 100 8.79 1.95 0.05
N ARG A 101 9.46 3.04 0.44
CA ARG A 101 9.53 4.25 -0.38
C ARG A 101 10.43 4.09 -1.60
N PHE A 102 11.59 3.46 -1.45
CA PHE A 102 12.62 3.42 -2.48
C PHE A 102 12.72 2.08 -3.20
N PHE A 103 12.54 0.96 -2.48
CA PHE A 103 12.86 -0.38 -2.97
C PHE A 103 11.61 -1.20 -3.33
N ALA A 104 10.51 -1.06 -2.60
CA ALA A 104 9.33 -1.92 -2.77
C ALA A 104 8.39 -1.51 -3.91
N ARG A 105 8.68 -0.43 -4.66
CA ARG A 105 7.89 -0.11 -5.85
C ARG A 105 8.18 -1.13 -6.93
N SER A 106 7.26 -2.08 -7.10
CA SER A 106 7.40 -3.09 -8.12
C SER A 106 7.44 -2.46 -9.52
N ARG A 107 8.04 -3.20 -10.47
CA ARG A 107 8.04 -2.79 -11.88
C ARG A 107 6.60 -2.66 -12.41
N ARG A 108 5.65 -3.46 -11.89
CA ARG A 108 4.23 -3.41 -12.26
C ARG A 108 3.58 -2.14 -11.76
N GLU A 109 3.78 -1.80 -10.48
CA GLU A 109 3.27 -0.56 -9.91
C GLU A 109 3.77 0.64 -10.70
N ARG A 110 5.09 0.71 -10.98
CA ARG A 110 5.66 1.81 -11.77
C ARG A 110 5.01 1.91 -13.15
N ARG A 111 4.91 0.80 -13.89
CA ARG A 111 4.28 0.76 -15.22
C ARG A 111 2.84 1.25 -15.17
N LEU A 112 2.05 0.74 -14.22
CA LEU A 112 0.65 1.09 -14.06
C LEU A 112 0.45 2.58 -13.74
N PHE A 113 1.23 3.12 -12.80
CA PHE A 113 1.15 4.54 -12.43
C PHE A 113 1.73 5.50 -13.48
N THR A 114 2.58 5.03 -14.39
CA THR A 114 3.05 5.83 -15.54
C THR A 114 2.15 5.73 -16.78
N SER A 115 1.24 4.75 -16.80
CA SER A 115 0.36 4.49 -17.95
C SER A 115 -0.77 5.52 -18.09
N GLU A 116 -1.47 5.45 -19.21
CA GLU A 116 -2.66 6.26 -19.48
C GLU A 116 -3.77 6.04 -18.43
N LEU A 117 -3.80 4.87 -17.77
CA LEU A 117 -4.76 4.56 -16.70
C LEU A 117 -4.67 5.53 -15.52
N ALA A 118 -3.48 6.03 -15.20
CA ALA A 118 -3.27 6.96 -14.08
C ALA A 118 -3.29 8.43 -14.51
N LYS A 119 -3.21 8.71 -15.82
CA LYS A 119 -3.12 10.07 -16.38
C LYS A 119 -4.44 10.59 -16.92
N ASN A 120 -5.23 9.71 -17.56
CA ASN A 120 -6.43 10.12 -18.28
C ASN A 120 -7.70 9.65 -17.54
N PRO A 121 -8.50 10.56 -16.95
CA PRO A 121 -9.71 10.20 -16.21
C PRO A 121 -10.87 9.73 -17.09
N SER A 122 -10.79 9.93 -18.40
CA SER A 122 -11.92 9.76 -19.33
C SER A 122 -11.90 8.43 -20.10
N LEU A 123 -11.10 7.45 -19.68
CA LEU A 123 -11.03 6.14 -20.36
C LEU A 123 -12.35 5.35 -20.22
N SER A 124 -12.75 4.68 -21.31
CA SER A 124 -13.87 3.72 -21.30
C SER A 124 -13.45 2.38 -20.69
N SER A 125 -14.41 1.55 -20.29
CA SER A 125 -14.13 0.20 -19.74
C SER A 125 -13.35 -0.69 -20.71
N THR A 126 -13.62 -0.59 -22.01
CA THR A 126 -12.90 -1.35 -23.06
C THR A 126 -11.46 -0.87 -23.23
N GLN A 127 -11.23 0.44 -23.18
CA GLN A 127 -9.88 1.02 -23.23
C GLN A 127 -9.06 0.66 -21.97
N VAL A 128 -9.70 0.63 -20.81
CA VAL A 128 -9.07 0.19 -19.55
C VAL A 128 -8.58 -1.25 -19.65
N LEU A 129 -9.41 -2.16 -20.18
CA LEU A 129 -9.03 -3.56 -20.36
C LEU A 129 -7.91 -3.73 -21.39
N ALA A 130 -7.97 -2.98 -22.51
CA ALA A 130 -6.92 -3.02 -23.53
C ALA A 130 -5.57 -2.51 -22.99
N GLU A 131 -5.57 -1.45 -22.19
CA GLU A 131 -4.34 -0.93 -21.59
C GLU A 131 -3.80 -1.87 -20.51
N LEU A 132 -4.67 -2.53 -19.73
CA LEU A 132 -4.25 -3.56 -18.75
C LEU A 132 -3.62 -4.79 -19.42
N ASP A 133 -4.15 -5.20 -20.58
CA ASP A 133 -3.64 -6.31 -21.37
C ASP A 133 -2.29 -5.96 -22.00
N ARG A 134 -2.18 -4.74 -22.57
CA ARG A 134 -0.92 -4.17 -23.08
C ARG A 134 0.18 -4.12 -22.02
N LEU A 135 -0.18 -3.85 -20.77
CA LEU A 135 0.77 -3.80 -19.66
C LEU A 135 1.09 -5.19 -19.07
N GLU A 136 0.45 -6.26 -19.57
CA GLU A 136 0.53 -7.64 -19.06
C GLU A 136 0.18 -7.76 -17.57
N VAL A 137 -0.58 -6.80 -17.04
CA VAL A 137 -0.93 -6.75 -15.61
C VAL A 137 -2.14 -7.66 -15.29
N ARG A 138 -2.98 -7.93 -16.30
CA ARG A 138 -4.21 -8.73 -16.16
C ARG A 138 -3.97 -10.22 -15.88
N ASN A 139 -2.90 -10.82 -16.43
CA ASN A 139 -2.66 -12.27 -16.38
C ASN A 139 -1.96 -12.76 -15.10
N ALA A 140 -1.73 -11.88 -14.12
CA ALA A 140 -1.13 -12.24 -12.83
C ALA A 140 -2.15 -12.31 -11.68
N ALA A 141 -3.45 -12.15 -11.96
CA ALA A 141 -4.46 -12.56 -11.01
C ALA A 141 -4.39 -14.09 -10.90
N PRO A 142 -4.23 -14.67 -9.69
CA PRO A 142 -4.29 -16.12 -9.56
C PRO A 142 -5.67 -16.54 -10.06
N SER A 143 -5.70 -17.33 -11.15
CA SER A 143 -6.91 -18.05 -11.52
C SER A 143 -7.37 -18.80 -10.28
N GLU A 144 -8.63 -18.64 -9.90
CA GLU A 144 -9.28 -19.53 -8.96
C GLU A 144 -9.06 -20.98 -9.41
N ALA A 145 -8.09 -21.62 -8.78
CA ALA A 145 -7.82 -23.04 -8.84
C ALA A 145 -7.33 -23.45 -7.45
N PHE A 146 -8.16 -23.21 -6.44
CA PHE A 146 -8.10 -23.99 -5.22
C PHE A 146 -9.43 -24.72 -5.10
N THR A 147 -9.46 -25.89 -5.74
CA THR A 147 -10.49 -26.91 -5.55
C THR A 147 -10.60 -27.22 -4.08
N VAL A 148 -11.84 -27.18 -3.59
CA VAL A 148 -12.28 -27.81 -2.36
C VAL A 148 -11.79 -29.26 -2.35
N ASN A 149 -11.09 -29.65 -1.28
CA ASN A 149 -11.03 -31.02 -0.78
C ASN A 149 -11.02 -30.94 0.75
#